data_AF-A0A094F4R3-F1
#
_entry.id   AF-A0A094F4R3-F1
#
_cell.length_a   1.000
_cell.length_b   1.000
_cell.length_c   1.000
_cell.angle_alpha   90.00
_cell.angle_beta   90.00
_cell.angle_gamma   90.00
#
_symmetry.space_group_name_H-M   'P 1'
#
loop_
_entity.id
_entity.type
_entity.pdbx_description
1 polymer ?
#
loop_
_entity_poly.entity_id
_entity_poly.type
_entity_poly.pdbx_seq_one_letter_code
_entity_poly.pdbx_strand_id
1 'polypeptide(L)' 'IAVQFWYEHHDTTGQWFRTYGLEDWTFAPDGRMEKRMMSANDVAITEEERWFKDGVDVDSVEISAKHW' A
#
# COMPACT_ATOMS: atom_id res chain seq x y z
N ILE A 1 -3.11 -16.86 -2.72
CA ILE A 1 -2.22 -16.06 -1.85
C ILE A 1 -3.01 -14.84 -1.44
N ALA A 2 -3.09 -14.55 -0.13
CA ALA A 2 -3.59 -13.27 0.35
C ALA A 2 -2.37 -12.40 0.71
N VAL A 3 -2.31 -11.20 0.16
CA VAL A 3 -1.22 -10.25 0.33
C VAL A 3 -1.77 -8.99 0.94
N GLN A 4 -1.10 -8.49 1.97
CA GLN A 4 -1.28 -7.12 2.45
C GLN A 4 -0.12 -6.27 1.93
N PHE A 5 -0.42 -5.08 1.43
CA PHE A 5 0.58 -4.19 0.86
C PHE A 5 0.20 -2.72 1.06
N TRP A 6 1.18 -1.85 0.87
CA TRP A 6 1.03 -0.42 0.97
C TRP A 6 1.91 0.25 -0.08
N TYR A 7 1.44 1.37 -0.62
CA TYR A 7 2.24 2.24 -1.48
C TYR A 7 1.90 3.71 -1.26
N GLU A 8 2.81 4.59 -1.65
CA GLU A 8 2.61 6.03 -1.57
C GLU A 8 2.61 6.64 -2.97
N HIS A 9 1.73 7.60 -3.18
CA HIS A 9 1.68 8.39 -4.39
C HIS A 9 1.23 9.81 -4.06
N HIS A 10 1.34 10.70 -5.03
CA HIS A 10 0.76 12.04 -4.96
C HIS A 10 -0.09 12.30 -6.19
N ASP A 11 -1.10 13.15 -6.04
CA ASP A 11 -1.88 13.64 -7.18
C ASP A 11 -1.18 14.82 -7.90
N THR A 12 -1.84 15.39 -8.90
CA THR A 12 -1.30 16.52 -9.69
C THR A 12 -1.22 17.83 -8.92
N THR A 13 -1.84 17.93 -7.74
CA THR A 13 -1.77 19.10 -6.85
C THR A 13 -0.63 18.99 -5.84
N GLY A 14 0.01 17.81 -5.76
CA GLY A 14 1.06 17.52 -4.79
C GLY A 14 0.54 16.96 -3.46
N GLN A 15 -0.77 16.69 -3.34
CA GLN A 15 -1.31 16.00 -2.17
C GLN A 15 -0.81 14.55 -2.17
N TRP A 16 -0.15 14.15 -1.08
CA TRP A 16 0.31 12.78 -0.88
C TRP A 16 -0.78 11.89 -0.30
N PHE A 17 -0.75 10.63 -0.70
CA PHE A 17 -1.62 9.58 -0.19
C PHE A 17 -0.78 8.35 0.13
N ARG A 18 -1.17 7.63 1.19
CA ARG A 18 -0.79 6.24 1.38
C ARG A 18 -2.00 5.37 1.13
N THR A 19 -1.84 4.42 0.22
CA THR A 19 -2.86 3.43 -0.08
C THR A 19 -2.56 2.14 0.68
N TYR A 20 -3.55 1.64 1.42
CA TYR A 20 -3.49 0.35 2.11
C TYR A 20 -4.32 -0.66 1.34
N GLY A 21 -3.72 -1.78 0.95
CA GLY A 21 -4.35 -2.74 0.05
C GLY A 21 -4.28 -4.18 0.53
N LEU A 22 -5.30 -4.94 0.11
CA LEU A 22 -5.35 -6.40 0.21
C LEU A 22 -5.54 -6.98 -1.18
N GLU A 23 -4.71 -7.94 -1.56
CA GLU A 23 -4.85 -8.69 -2.80
C GLU A 23 -5.04 -10.17 -2.53
N ASP A 24 -6.01 -10.77 -3.23
CA ASP A 24 -6.18 -12.21 -3.30
C ASP A 24 -5.82 -12.69 -4.71
N TRP A 25 -4.82 -13.57 -4.77
CA TRP A 25 -4.30 -14.15 -5.99
C TRP A 25 -4.60 -15.64 -6.05
N THR A 26 -5.22 -16.10 -7.14
CA THR A 26 -5.32 -17.51 -7.50
C THR A 26 -4.38 -17.79 -8.67
N PHE A 27 -3.60 -18.88 -8.59
CA PHE A 27 -2.61 -19.25 -9.60
C PHE A 27 -3.06 -20.51 -10.34
N ALA A 28 -2.81 -20.53 -11.65
CA ALA A 28 -2.98 -21.70 -12.51
C ALA A 28 -1.88 -22.75 -12.26
N PRO A 29 -2.03 -24.00 -12.74
CA PRO A 29 -1.03 -25.05 -12.55
C PRO A 29 0.37 -24.74 -13.12
N ASP A 30 0.47 -23.83 -14.09
CA ASP A 30 1.75 -23.39 -14.67
C ASP A 30 2.43 -22.26 -13.87
N GLY A 31 1.84 -21.87 -12.75
CA GLY A 31 2.35 -20.83 -11.85
C GLY A 31 2.01 -19.40 -12.26
N ARG A 32 1.24 -19.19 -13.35
CA ARG A 32 0.75 -17.84 -13.71
C ARG A 32 -0.46 -17.48 -12.86
N MET A 33 -0.62 -16.19 -12.60
CA MET A 33 -1.80 -15.68 -11.90
C MET A 33 -3.02 -15.78 -12.82
N GLU A 34 -4.04 -16.50 -12.39
CA GLU A 34 -5.30 -16.69 -13.12
C GLU A 34 -6.36 -15.67 -12.68
N LYS A 35 -6.35 -15.30 -11.39
CA LYS A 35 -7.28 -14.33 -10.82
C LYS A 35 -6.55 -13.41 -9.85
N ARG A 36 -6.91 -12.12 -9.91
CA ARG A 36 -6.49 -11.08 -8.97
C ARG A 36 -7.70 -10.28 -8.51
N MET A 37 -8.03 -10.36 -7.23
CA MET A 37 -8.98 -9.46 -6.57
C MET A 37 -8.18 -8.51 -5.69
N MET A 38 -8.48 -7.22 -5.77
CA MET A 38 -7.81 -6.21 -4.95
C MET A 38 -8.84 -5.21 -4.44
N SER A 39 -8.74 -4.89 -3.15
CA SER A 39 -9.41 -3.76 -2.52
C SER A 39 -8.36 -2.91 -1.82
N ALA A 40 -8.48 -1.59 -1.96
CA ALA A 40 -7.57 -0.67 -1.32
C ALA A 40 -8.27 0.63 -0.93
N ASN A 41 -7.70 1.31 0.06
CA ASN A 41 -8.19 2.56 0.61
C ASN A 41 -7.07 3.59 0.64
N ASP A 42 -7.35 4.79 0.14
CA ASP A 42 -6.41 5.91 0.15
C ASP A 42 -6.59 6.76 1.40
N VAL A 43 -5.49 7.02 2.10
CA VAL A 43 -5.42 7.93 3.24
C VAL A 43 -4.52 9.09 2.86
N ALA A 44 -5.05 10.32 2.94
CA ALA A 44 -4.25 11.52 2.70
C ALA A 44 -3.18 11.66 3.80
N ILE A 45 -1.95 11.97 3.38
CA ILE A 45 -0.80 12.17 4.27
C ILE A 45 -0.04 13.45 3.90
N THR A 46 0.77 13.97 4.82
CA THR A 46 1.76 15.00 4.48
C THR A 46 3.05 14.38 3.94
N GLU A 47 3.94 15.21 3.39
CA GLU A 47 5.25 14.74 2.91
C GLU A 47 6.13 14.22 4.07
N GLU A 48 6.00 14.79 5.26
CA GLU A 48 6.69 14.36 6.48
C GLU A 48 6.26 12.97 6.92
N GLU A 49 4.99 12.62 6.71
CA GLU A 49 4.38 11.36 7.14
C GLU A 49 4.77 10.17 6.27
N ARG A 50 5.36 10.40 5.09
CA ARG A 50 5.82 9.37 4.17
C ARG A 50 6.78 8.37 4.81
N TRP A 51 6.61 7.09 4.47
CA TRP A 51 7.44 5.97 4.89
C TRP A 51 8.47 5.59 3.83
N PHE A 52 8.13 5.73 2.55
CA PHE A 52 9.02 5.34 1.45
C PHE A 52 9.84 6.54 0.98
N LYS A 53 10.75 7.02 1.85
CA LYS A 53 11.71 8.09 1.57
C LYS A 53 13.02 7.86 2.34
N ASP A 54 14.06 8.57 1.96
CA ASP A 54 15.37 8.47 2.61
C ASP A 54 15.29 8.79 4.11
N GLY A 55 15.99 7.98 4.91
CA GLY A 55 16.09 8.18 6.36
C GLY A 55 14.91 7.62 7.17
N VAL A 56 13.97 6.91 6.56
CA VAL A 56 12.89 6.19 7.26
C VAL A 56 13.14 4.69 7.18
N ASP A 57 13.13 4.03 8.35
CA ASP A 57 13.11 2.57 8.44
C ASP A 57 11.66 2.08 8.40
N VAL A 58 11.26 1.51 7.26
CA VAL A 58 9.89 1.05 7.02
C VAL A 58 9.48 -0.14 7.90
N ASP A 59 10.43 -0.92 8.42
CA ASP A 59 10.12 -2.06 9.29
C ASP A 59 9.83 -1.59 10.73
N SER A 60 10.12 -0.32 11.04
CA SER A 60 9.91 0.29 12.36
C SER A 60 8.61 1.09 12.48
N VAL A 61 7.87 1.27 11.38
CA VAL A 61 6.68 2.14 11.36
C VAL A 61 5.48 1.48 12.04
N GLU A 62 4.70 2.27 12.76
CA GLU A 62 3.52 1.77 13.48
C GLU A 62 2.24 2.03 12.68
N ILE A 63 1.45 0.96 12.44
CA ILE A 63 0.12 1.06 11.85
C ILE A 63 -0.92 1.33 12.94
N SER A 64 -1.12 2.60 13.27
CA SER A 64 -2.15 3.06 14.21
C SER A 64 -3.54 3.28 13.57
N ALA A 65 -4.54 3.63 14.38
CA ALA A 65 -5.90 3.94 13.94
C ALA A 65 -6.02 5.10 12.93
N LYS A 66 -4.98 5.92 12.79
CA LYS A 66 -4.93 6.96 11.75
C LYS A 66 -4.83 6.38 10.32
N HIS A 67 -4.44 5.12 10.21
CA HIS A 67 -4.21 4.42 8.96
C HIS A 67 -5.38 3.51 8.54
N TRP A 68 -6.49 3.55 9.29
CA TRP A 68 -7.70 2.76 9.05
C TRP A 68 -8.76 3.57 8.30
#